data_AF-A0AA96LL69-F1
#
_entry.id   AF-A0AA96LL69-F1
#
_cell.length_a   1.000
_cell.length_b   1.000
_cell.length_c   1.000
_cell.angle_alpha   90.00
_cell.angle_beta   90.00
_cell.angle_gamma   90.00
#
_symmetry.space_group_name_H-M   'P 1'
#
loop_
_entity.id
_entity.type
_entity.pdbx_description
1 polymer ?
#
loop_
_entity_poly.entity_id
_entity_poly.type
_entity_poly.pdbx_seq_one_letter_code
_entity_poly.pdbx_strand_id
1 'polypeptide(L)'
;MKLTQKELNHLIFLSEVVLTGNKKSLMEETLQCLLYIVKSLEEVELPESVVGQIEALTALIEADLREENERMQEIRGHLDWMNKKSRNSSTGM
;
A
#
# COMPACT_ATOMS: atom_id res chain seq x y z
N MET A 1 -5.66 -26.81 -5.01
CA MET A 1 -5.81 -27.30 -3.63
C MET A 1 -6.96 -26.53 -3.00
N LYS A 2 -7.89 -27.16 -2.27
CA LYS A 2 -8.93 -26.44 -1.53
C LYS A 2 -8.44 -26.21 -0.11
N LEU A 3 -8.41 -24.97 0.36
CA LEU A 3 -8.13 -24.66 1.76
C LEU A 3 -9.36 -24.96 2.61
N THR A 4 -9.14 -25.60 3.74
CA THR A 4 -10.13 -25.89 4.77
C THR A 4 -10.27 -24.70 5.72
N GLN A 5 -11.38 -24.65 6.46
CA GLN A 5 -11.58 -23.64 7.53
C GLN A 5 -10.42 -23.63 8.54
N LYS A 6 -9.82 -24.78 8.81
CA LYS A 6 -8.66 -24.90 9.71
C LYS A 6 -7.45 -24.14 9.17
N GLU A 7 -7.16 -24.26 7.88
CA GLU A 7 -6.03 -23.58 7.24
C GLU A 7 -6.28 -22.06 7.16
N LEU A 8 -7.53 -21.64 6.91
CA LEU A 8 -7.91 -20.22 6.99
C LEU A 8 -7.75 -19.64 8.40
N ASN A 9 -8.13 -20.40 9.44
CA ASN A 9 -7.95 -19.97 10.83
C ASN A 9 -6.46 -19.82 11.20
N HIS A 10 -5.57 -20.67 10.67
CA HIS A 10 -4.12 -20.49 10.87
C HIS A 10 -3.60 -19.21 10.20
N LEU A 11 -4.13 -18.82 9.05
CA LEU A 11 -3.76 -17.57 8.37
C LEU A 11 -4.24 -16.33 9.13
N ILE A 12 -5.44 -16.38 9.70
CA ILE A 12 -5.94 -15.33 10.61
C ILE A 12 -5.00 -15.18 11.80
N PHE A 13 -4.68 -16.29 12.46
CA PHE A 13 -3.76 -16.30 13.60
C PHE A 13 -2.38 -15.73 13.25
N LEU A 14 -1.81 -16.13 12.10
CA LEU A 14 -0.52 -15.59 11.64
C LEU A 14 -0.59 -14.08 11.42
N SER A 15 -1.66 -13.60 10.81
CA SER A 15 -1.89 -12.17 10.58
C SER A 15 -2.00 -11.40 11.91
N GLU A 16 -2.72 -11.94 12.89
CA GLU A 16 -2.83 -11.36 14.23
C GLU A 16 -1.47 -11.31 14.95
N VAL A 17 -0.68 -12.39 14.89
CA VAL A 17 0.67 -12.44 15.48
C VAL A 17 1.60 -11.39 14.86
N VAL A 18 1.53 -11.20 13.54
CA VAL A 18 2.32 -10.19 12.84
C VAL A 18 1.94 -8.78 13.29
N LEU A 19 0.64 -8.48 13.32
CA LEU A 19 0.12 -7.17 13.71
C LEU A 19 0.38 -6.84 15.18
N THR A 20 0.04 -7.76 16.09
CA THR A 20 0.18 -7.56 17.54
C THR A 20 1.63 -7.63 18.02
N GLY A 21 2.43 -8.51 17.41
CA GLY A 21 3.84 -8.70 17.73
C GLY A 21 4.79 -7.72 17.04
N ASN A 22 4.27 -6.79 16.22
CA ASN A 22 5.02 -5.86 15.39
C ASN A 22 6.16 -6.54 14.61
N LYS A 23 5.89 -7.74 14.09
CA LYS A 23 6.88 -8.59 13.41
C LYS A 23 7.03 -8.15 11.96
N LYS A 24 7.64 -6.97 11.74
CA LYS A 24 7.83 -6.39 10.40
C LYS A 24 8.49 -7.36 9.41
N SER A 25 9.43 -8.18 9.89
CA SER A 25 10.14 -9.18 9.08
C SER A 25 9.30 -10.36 8.60
N LEU A 26 8.06 -10.51 9.09
CA LEU A 26 7.12 -11.55 8.64
C LEU A 26 5.92 -10.93 7.92
N MET A 27 5.86 -9.60 7.85
CA MET A 27 4.72 -8.87 7.32
C MET A 27 4.63 -9.00 5.81
N GLU A 28 5.77 -8.94 5.12
CA GLU A 28 5.83 -9.10 3.67
C GLU A 28 5.37 -10.49 3.24
N GLU A 29 5.89 -11.54 3.86
CA GLU A 29 5.53 -12.93 3.56
C GLU A 29 4.05 -13.20 3.86
N THR A 30 3.54 -12.66 4.97
CA THR A 30 2.14 -12.80 5.35
C THR A 30 1.23 -12.08 4.36
N LEU A 31 1.55 -10.85 3.97
CA LEU A 31 0.81 -10.10 2.95
C LEU A 31 0.84 -10.81 1.60
N GLN A 32 1.98 -11.38 1.21
CA GLN A 32 2.11 -12.10 -0.05
C GLN A 32 1.26 -13.38 -0.06
N CYS A 33 1.19 -14.09 1.08
CA CYS A 33 0.31 -15.24 1.22
C CYS A 33 -1.18 -14.85 1.07
N LEU A 34 -1.62 -13.80 1.77
CA LEU A 34 -2.99 -13.28 1.68
C LEU A 34 -3.33 -12.83 0.26
N LEU A 35 -2.40 -12.14 -0.42
CA LEU A 35 -2.58 -11.69 -1.80
C LEU A 35 -2.83 -12.85 -2.75
N TYR A 36 -2.09 -13.96 -2.63
CA TYR A 36 -2.29 -15.13 -3.48
C TYR A 36 -3.65 -15.79 -3.24
N ILE A 37 -4.11 -15.82 -1.99
CA ILE A 37 -5.43 -16.37 -1.66
C ILE A 37 -6.51 -15.50 -2.28
N VAL A 38 -6.48 -14.18 -2.04
CA VAL A 38 -7.48 -13.25 -2.58
C VAL A 38 -7.51 -13.28 -4.12
N LYS A 39 -6.34 -13.31 -4.78
CA LYS A 39 -6.25 -13.44 -6.25
C LYS A 39 -6.84 -14.74 -6.80
N SER A 40 -6.93 -15.79 -5.98
CA SER A 40 -7.51 -17.07 -6.38
C SER A 40 -9.03 -17.13 -6.19
N LEU A 41 -9.64 -16.13 -5.56
CA LEU A 41 -11.08 -16.00 -5.41
C LEU A 41 -11.63 -15.17 -6.59
N GLU A 42 -12.57 -15.73 -7.34
CA GLU A 42 -13.23 -15.01 -8.45
C GLU A 42 -14.28 -14.02 -7.93
N GLU A 43 -15.02 -14.41 -6.90
CA GLU A 43 -16.03 -13.60 -6.21
C GLU A 43 -16.06 -14.01 -4.74
N VAL A 44 -16.33 -13.05 -3.84
CA VAL A 44 -16.44 -13.32 -2.40
C VAL A 44 -17.55 -12.46 -1.80
N GLU A 45 -18.47 -13.11 -1.09
CA GLU A 45 -19.47 -12.41 -0.29
C GLU A 45 -18.85 -11.97 1.03
N LEU A 46 -18.96 -10.68 1.35
CA LEU A 46 -18.43 -10.09 2.58
C LEU A 46 -19.55 -9.41 3.36
N PRO A 47 -19.50 -9.47 4.71
CA PRO A 47 -20.39 -8.66 5.54
C PRO A 47 -20.19 -7.16 5.26
N GLU A 48 -21.26 -6.36 5.29
CA GLU A 48 -21.19 -4.90 5.07
C GLU A 48 -20.18 -4.21 5.99
N SER A 49 -20.03 -4.69 7.23
CA SER A 49 -19.05 -4.15 8.18
C SER A 49 -17.60 -4.34 7.71
N VAL A 50 -17.31 -5.44 7.01
CA VAL A 50 -15.98 -5.72 6.44
C VAL A 50 -15.77 -4.86 5.20
N VAL A 51 -16.78 -4.72 4.34
CA VAL A 51 -16.73 -3.84 3.16
C VAL A 51 -16.43 -2.40 3.60
N GLY A 52 -17.16 -1.87 4.59
CA GLY A 52 -16.95 -0.52 5.08
C GLY A 52 -15.55 -0.29 5.69
N GLN A 53 -14.97 -1.31 6.33
CA GLN A 53 -13.58 -1.23 6.80
C GLN A 53 -12.57 -1.18 5.65
N ILE A 54 -12.78 -1.98 4.61
CA ILE A 54 -11.93 -1.98 3.41
C ILE A 54 -12.00 -0.61 2.71
N GLU A 55 -13.19 -0.06 2.53
CA GLU A 55 -13.39 1.26 1.92
C GLU A 55 -12.69 2.36 2.74
N ALA A 56 -12.85 2.35 4.07
CA ALA A 56 -12.20 3.33 4.95
C ALA A 56 -10.66 3.25 4.87
N LEU A 57 -10.10 2.03 4.91
CA LEU A 57 -8.65 1.82 4.79
C LEU A 57 -8.14 2.22 3.40
N THR A 58 -8.90 1.94 2.36
CA THR A 58 -8.56 2.31 0.98
C THR A 58 -8.49 3.84 0.85
N ALA A 59 -9.49 4.55 1.38
CA ALA A 59 -9.52 6.01 1.36
C ALA A 59 -8.33 6.63 2.09
N LEU A 60 -7.91 6.05 3.23
CA LEU A 60 -6.71 6.48 3.96
C LEU A 60 -5.44 6.30 3.12
N ILE A 61 -5.26 5.12 2.52
CA ILE A 61 -4.09 4.83 1.69
C ILE A 61 -4.06 5.75 0.45
N GLU A 62 -5.21 5.98 -0.18
CA GLU A 62 -5.31 6.87 -1.34
C GLU A 62 -4.97 8.33 -0.99
N ALA A 63 -5.38 8.79 0.19
CA ALA A 63 -5.04 10.12 0.69
C ALA A 63 -3.52 10.25 0.88
N ASP A 64 -2.90 9.29 1.58
CA ASP A 64 -1.45 9.27 1.81
C ASP A 64 -0.67 9.25 0.48
N LEU A 65 -1.08 8.41 -0.47
CA LEU A 65 -0.43 8.32 -1.78
C LEU A 65 -0.58 9.62 -2.59
N ARG A 66 -1.70 10.32 -2.46
CA ARG A 66 -1.93 11.61 -3.12
C ARG A 66 -1.01 12.67 -2.55
N GLU A 67 -0.92 12.79 -1.23
CA GLU A 67 -0.02 13.72 -0.55
C GLU A 67 1.44 13.47 -0.96
N GLU A 68 1.86 12.21 -0.95
CA GLU A 68 3.20 11.82 -1.38
C GLU A 68 3.49 12.20 -2.84
N ASN A 69 2.50 12.03 -3.73
CA ASN A 69 2.63 12.42 -5.13
C ASN A 69 2.71 13.94 -5.32
N GLU A 70 1.88 14.71 -4.62
CA GLU A 70 1.91 16.18 -4.64
C GLU A 70 3.29 16.69 -4.19
N ARG A 71 3.80 16.15 -3.08
CA ARG A 71 5.15 16.46 -2.58
C ARG A 71 6.24 16.14 -3.62
N MET A 72 6.15 15.01 -4.32
CA MET A 72 7.10 14.66 -5.38
C MET A 72 7.04 15.64 -6.56
N GLN A 73 5.87 16.14 -6.93
CA GLN A 73 5.72 17.12 -8.02
C GLN A 73 6.31 18.48 -7.65
N GLU A 74 6.12 18.93 -6.41
CA GLU A 74 6.74 20.16 -5.90
C GLU A 74 8.27 20.09 -5.95
N ILE A 75 8.85 18.98 -5.46
CA ILE A 75 10.30 18.75 -5.51
C ILE A 75 10.82 18.81 -6.96
N ARG A 76 10.12 18.16 -7.90
CA ARG A 76 10.48 18.21 -9.33
C ARG A 76 10.40 19.64 -9.87
N GLY A 77 9.35 20.38 -9.53
CA GLY A 77 9.19 21.78 -9.92
C GLY A 77 10.33 22.67 -9.42
N HIS A 78 10.77 22.50 -8.18
CA HIS A 78 11.91 23.22 -7.62
C HIS A 78 13.22 22.87 -8.33
N LEU A 79 13.47 21.58 -8.59
CA LEU A 79 14.67 21.11 -9.30
C LEU A 79 14.71 21.66 -10.74
N ASP A 80 13.58 21.64 -11.45
CA ASP A 80 13.49 22.16 -12.81
C ASP A 80 13.69 23.68 -12.86
N TRP A 81 13.16 24.42 -11.89
CA TRP A 81 13.39 25.85 -11.76
C TRP A 81 14.87 26.17 -11.51
N MET A 82 15.53 25.44 -10.61
CA MET A 82 16.96 25.60 -10.33
C MET A 82 17.81 25.31 -11.57
N ASN A 83 17.49 24.26 -12.33
CA ASN A 83 18.18 23.90 -13.56
C ASN A 83 17.98 24.94 -14.68
N LYS A 84 16.78 25.53 -14.79
CA LYS A 84 16.50 26.60 -15.76
C LYS A 84 17.26 27.88 -15.39
N LYS A 85 17.36 28.21 -14.10
CA LYS A 85 18.09 29.38 -13.61
C LYS A 85 19.60 29.26 -13.87
N SER A 86 20.19 28.07 -13.66
CA SER A 86 21.62 27.85 -13.92
C SER A 86 21.98 27.92 -15.41
N ARG A 87 21.08 27.46 -16.30
CA ARG A 87 21.28 27.58 -17.75
C ARG A 87 21.21 29.03 -18.24
N ASN A 88 20.28 29.83 -17.75
CA ASN A 88 20.15 31.23 -18.16
C ASN A 88 21.30 32.12 -17.66
N SER A 89 21.98 31.77 -16.57
CA SER A 89 23.18 32.47 -16.10
C SER A 89 24.44 32.20 -16.93
N SER A 90 24.46 31.12 -17.72
CA SER A 90 25.63 30.71 -18.52
C SER A 90 25.63 31.26 -19.94
N THR A 91 24.49 31.75 -20.44
CA THR A 91 24.31 32.28 -21.81
C THR A 91 24.32 33.81 -21.86
N GLY A 92 24.52 34.48 -20.72
CA GLY A 92 24.53 35.95 -20.57
C GLY A 92 25.92 36.58 -20.41
N MET A 93 26.99 35.85 -20.74
CA MET A 93 28.37 36.37 -20.82
C MET A 93 28.88 36.33 -22.25
#